data_AF-A0A1A6HXF9-F1
#
_entry.id   AF-A0A1A6HXF9-F1
#
_cell.length_a   1.000
_cell.length_b   1.000
_cell.length_c   1.000
_cell.angle_alpha   90.00
_cell.angle_beta   90.00
_cell.angle_gamma   90.00
#
_symmetry.space_group_name_H-M   'P 1'
#
loop_
_entity.id
_entity.type
_entity.pdbx_description
1 polymer ?
#
loop_
_entity_poly.entity_id
_entity_poly.type
_entity_poly.pdbx_seq_one_letter_code
_entity_poly.pdbx_strand_id
1 'polypeptide(L)'
;MKSQSIGCDDFLGSDKVVDKCGVCGGDNTGCQVVSGVFKHALTSLGYHRVVEIPQGATKINITEMHKSNNYLAVQISDMKVQQAESDCSGHVLPANKLHR
;
A
#
# COMPACT_ATOMS: atom_id res chain seq x y z
N MET A 1 -26.66 -22.98 20.39
CA MET A 1 -25.58 -22.22 21.08
C MET A 1 -25.41 -20.90 20.34
N LYS A 2 -25.35 -19.77 21.06
CA LYS A 2 -25.17 -18.43 20.47
C LYS A 2 -23.67 -18.14 20.45
N SER A 3 -23.10 -17.88 19.27
CA SER A 3 -21.69 -17.47 19.15
C SER A 3 -21.59 -15.97 19.42
N GLN A 4 -20.66 -15.58 20.29
CA GLN A 4 -20.34 -14.18 20.58
C GLN A 4 -18.89 -13.90 20.14
N SER A 5 -18.67 -12.77 19.48
CA SER A 5 -17.33 -12.30 19.12
C SER A 5 -16.66 -11.60 20.30
N ILE A 6 -15.34 -11.68 20.35
CA ILE A 6 -14.51 -10.88 21.25
C ILE A 6 -14.30 -9.51 20.58
N GLY A 7 -14.61 -8.43 21.30
CA GLY A 7 -14.32 -7.07 20.84
C GLY A 7 -12.82 -6.79 20.84
N CYS A 8 -12.40 -5.69 20.22
CA CYS A 8 -10.98 -5.32 20.19
C CYS A 8 -10.37 -4.97 21.56
N ASP A 9 -11.22 -4.85 22.59
CA ASP A 9 -10.85 -4.61 23.98
C ASP A 9 -10.81 -5.91 24.82
N ASP A 10 -10.75 -7.07 24.16
CA ASP A 10 -10.65 -8.41 24.75
C ASP A 10 -11.89 -8.87 25.55
N PHE A 11 -13.01 -8.15 25.46
CA PHE A 11 -14.28 -8.52 26.10
C PHE A 11 -15.21 -9.30 25.16
N LEU A 12 -15.76 -10.42 25.65
CA LEU A 12 -16.75 -11.23 24.91
C LEU A 12 -18.10 -10.50 24.81
N GLY A 13 -18.62 -10.36 23.60
CA GLY A 13 -19.88 -9.64 23.33
C GLY A 13 -19.74 -8.12 23.36
N SER A 14 -18.51 -7.59 23.37
CA SER A 14 -18.25 -6.16 23.20
C SER A 14 -18.44 -5.75 21.74
N ASP A 15 -19.11 -4.61 21.53
CA ASP A 15 -19.31 -4.01 20.20
C ASP A 15 -18.11 -3.14 19.75
N LYS A 16 -17.03 -3.07 20.55
CA LYS A 16 -15.87 -2.28 20.18
C LYS A 16 -15.08 -2.94 19.06
N VAL A 17 -14.80 -2.13 18.04
CA VAL A 17 -14.01 -2.51 16.87
C VAL A 17 -12.79 -1.61 16.71
N VAL A 18 -11.76 -2.13 16.05
CA VAL A 18 -10.58 -1.34 15.68
C VAL A 18 -10.96 -0.35 14.57
N ASP A 19 -10.65 0.92 14.77
CA ASP A 19 -10.93 1.98 13.80
C ASP A 19 -9.97 1.91 12.58
N LYS A 20 -10.10 2.87 11.64
CA LYS A 20 -9.24 2.92 10.45
C LYS A 20 -7.77 3.18 10.77
N CYS A 21 -7.48 3.76 11.92
CA CYS A 21 -6.14 4.12 12.38
C CYS A 21 -5.46 2.99 13.17
N GLY A 22 -6.17 1.91 13.48
CA GLY A 22 -5.65 0.81 14.28
C GLY A 22 -5.93 0.96 15.78
N VAL A 23 -6.79 1.90 16.19
CA VAL A 23 -7.14 2.18 17.58
C VAL A 23 -8.46 1.48 17.95
N CYS A 24 -8.44 0.69 19.03
CA CYS A 24 -9.67 0.05 19.52
C CYS A 24 -10.65 1.09 20.05
N GLY A 25 -11.86 1.13 19.50
CA GLY A 25 -12.87 2.14 19.85
C GLY A 25 -12.49 3.57 19.44
N GLY A 26 -11.57 3.72 18.48
CA GLY A 26 -11.17 5.01 17.95
C GLY A 26 -12.26 5.68 17.10
N ASP A 27 -12.10 6.99 16.88
CA ASP A 27 -13.05 7.83 16.16
C ASP A 27 -12.65 8.10 14.69
N ASN A 28 -11.59 7.46 14.20
CA ASN A 28 -11.00 7.66 12.87
C ASN A 28 -10.33 9.03 12.63
N THR A 29 -10.07 9.83 13.67
CA THR A 29 -9.44 11.16 13.51
C THR A 29 -7.92 11.15 13.73
N GLY A 30 -7.38 10.08 14.33
CA GLY A 30 -5.95 9.97 14.68
C GLY A 30 -5.00 9.68 13.51
N CYS A 31 -5.51 9.56 12.28
CA CYS A 31 -4.72 9.25 11.09
C CYS A 31 -5.33 9.83 9.82
N GLN A 32 -4.53 9.87 8.76
CA GLN A 32 -4.95 10.34 7.44
C GLN A 32 -4.78 9.24 6.39
N VAL A 33 -5.71 9.18 5.44
CA VAL A 33 -5.61 8.29 4.30
C VAL A 33 -4.74 8.93 3.23
N VAL A 34 -3.64 8.27 2.88
CA VAL A 34 -2.77 8.68 1.77
C VAL A 34 -3.05 7.77 0.57
N SER A 35 -3.39 8.36 -0.58
CA SER A 35 -3.66 7.63 -1.81
C SER A 35 -2.95 8.28 -2.99
N GLY A 36 -2.64 7.49 -4.01
CA GLY A 36 -1.94 7.95 -5.20
C GLY A 36 -1.95 6.88 -6.30
N VAL A 37 -1.65 7.32 -7.52
CA VAL A 37 -1.52 6.42 -8.68
C VAL A 37 -0.16 6.64 -9.30
N PHE A 38 0.64 5.57 -9.38
CA PHE A 38 1.92 5.57 -10.07
C PHE A 38 1.68 5.21 -11.54
N LYS A 39 1.99 6.15 -12.45
CA LYS A 39 1.82 5.98 -13.90
C LYS A 39 3.14 6.10 -14.67
N HIS A 40 4.27 6.10 -13.98
CA HIS A 40 5.56 6.26 -14.65
C HIS A 40 5.87 5.03 -15.49
N ALA A 41 6.20 5.29 -16.75
CA ALA A 41 6.83 4.30 -17.60
C ALA A 41 8.20 3.93 -17.02
N LEU A 42 8.43 2.64 -16.82
CA LEU A 42 9.72 2.11 -16.42
C LEU A 42 10.60 2.14 -17.67
N THR A 43 11.57 3.05 -17.72
CA THR A 43 12.43 3.25 -18.90
C THR A 43 13.76 2.51 -18.81
N SER A 44 14.03 1.81 -17.71
CA SER A 44 15.26 1.04 -17.51
C SER A 44 14.95 -0.29 -16.85
N LEU A 45 15.72 -1.32 -17.19
CA LEU A 45 15.62 -2.62 -16.55
C LEU A 45 15.91 -2.52 -15.06
N GLY A 46 15.14 -3.25 -14.26
CA GLY A 46 15.33 -3.35 -12.82
C GLY A 46 14.15 -2.82 -12.00
N TYR A 47 14.41 -2.62 -10.71
CA TYR A 47 13.41 -2.20 -9.74
C TYR A 47 13.31 -0.68 -9.69
N HIS A 48 12.08 -0.18 -9.82
CA HIS A 48 11.77 1.23 -9.70
C HIS A 48 10.97 1.47 -8.45
N ARG A 49 11.39 2.45 -7.66
CA ARG A 49 10.70 2.82 -6.43
C ARG A 49 9.37 3.50 -6.77
N VAL A 50 8.28 2.91 -6.28
CA VAL A 50 6.91 3.41 -6.45
C VAL A 50 6.55 4.32 -5.28
N VAL A 51 6.70 3.81 -4.04
CA VAL A 51 6.35 4.55 -2.82
C VAL A 51 7.12 4.01 -1.61
N GLU A 52 7.38 4.87 -0.63
CA GLU A 52 7.78 4.45 0.73
C GLU A 52 6.53 4.34 1.59
N ILE A 53 6.39 3.24 2.30
CA ILE A 53 5.33 3.08 3.28
C ILE A 53 5.85 3.69 4.59
N PRO A 54 5.25 4.79 5.09
CA PRO A 54 5.72 5.41 6.31
C PRO A 54 5.51 4.49 7.51
N GLN A 55 6.36 4.64 8.53
CA GLN A 55 6.22 3.89 9.77
C GLN A 55 4.82 4.12 10.38
N GLY A 56 4.19 3.04 10.82
CA GLY A 56 2.84 3.09 11.40
C GLY A 56 1.69 3.11 10.39
N ALA A 57 1.97 3.03 9.08
CA ALA A 57 0.91 2.85 8.09
C ALA A 57 0.15 1.54 8.34
N THR A 58 -1.18 1.64 8.38
CA THR A 58 -2.08 0.48 8.51
C THR A 58 -2.98 0.40 7.29
N LYS A 59 -3.58 -0.78 7.05
CA LYS A 59 -4.53 -1.01 5.94
C LYS A 59 -3.97 -0.63 4.55
N ILE A 60 -2.70 -0.95 4.30
CA ILE A 60 -2.01 -0.66 3.05
C ILE A 60 -2.60 -1.51 1.91
N ASN A 61 -3.05 -0.85 0.84
CA ASN A 61 -3.54 -1.51 -0.36
C ASN A 61 -2.76 -1.01 -1.58
N ILE A 62 -2.19 -1.96 -2.34
CA ILE A 62 -1.42 -1.70 -3.56
C ILE A 62 -1.98 -2.62 -4.63
N THR A 63 -2.50 -2.03 -5.70
CA THR A 63 -3.16 -2.78 -6.78
C THR A 63 -2.58 -2.33 -8.11
N GLU A 64 -2.21 -3.29 -8.95
CA GLU A 64 -1.89 -3.03 -10.34
C GLU A 64 -3.20 -2.78 -11.11
N MET A 65 -3.39 -1.55 -11.60
CA MET A 65 -4.65 -1.15 -12.25
C MET A 65 -4.82 -1.71 -13.67
N HIS A 66 -3.71 -1.94 -14.36
CA HIS A 66 -3.67 -2.47 -15.71
C HIS A 66 -2.66 -3.59 -15.78
N LYS A 67 -3.07 -4.74 -16.31
CA LYS A 67 -2.19 -5.87 -16.50
C LYS A 67 -0.97 -5.44 -17.33
N SER A 68 0.21 -5.54 -16.75
CA SER A 68 1.49 -5.38 -17.43
C SER A 68 2.36 -6.60 -17.21
N ASN A 69 3.52 -6.65 -17.83
CA ASN A 69 4.54 -7.65 -17.50
C ASN A 69 5.35 -7.24 -16.26
N ASN A 70 4.96 -6.19 -15.55
CA ASN A 70 5.70 -5.74 -14.39
C ASN A 70 5.30 -6.53 -13.14
N TYR A 71 6.23 -6.69 -12.22
CA TYR A 71 5.98 -7.31 -10.92
C TYR A 71 6.10 -6.29 -9.79
N LEU A 72 5.17 -6.35 -8.84
CA LEU A 72 5.29 -5.58 -7.60
C LEU A 72 6.15 -6.34 -6.60
N ALA A 73 7.09 -5.63 -5.99
CA ALA A 73 7.96 -6.13 -4.94
C ALA A 73 7.90 -5.22 -3.71
N VAL A 74 7.89 -5.82 -2.53
CA VAL A 74 7.96 -5.10 -1.27
C VAL A 74 9.28 -5.44 -0.59
N GLN A 75 10.10 -4.43 -0.36
CA GLN A 75 11.33 -4.56 0.41
C GLN A 75 11.02 -4.22 1.87
N ILE A 76 11.12 -5.24 2.74
CA ILE A 76 10.74 -5.12 4.16
C ILE A 76 11.75 -4.30 4.96
N SER A 77 13.04 -4.35 4.62
CA SER A 77 14.09 -3.63 5.38
C SER A 77 13.86 -2.12 5.43
N ASP A 78 13.31 -1.57 4.35
CA ASP A 78 13.13 -0.13 4.16
C ASP A 78 11.66 0.24 3.90
N MET A 79 10.73 -0.73 4.02
CA MET A 79 9.31 -0.57 3.72
C MET A 79 9.04 0.13 2.37
N LYS A 80 9.73 -0.33 1.32
CA LYS A 80 9.65 0.24 -0.03
C LYS A 80 8.86 -0.67 -0.95
N VAL A 81 7.96 -0.05 -1.71
CA VAL A 81 7.24 -0.70 -2.82
C VAL A 81 7.98 -0.37 -4.09
N GLN A 82 8.28 -1.41 -4.85
CA GLN A 82 9.00 -1.31 -6.11
C GLN A 82 8.22 -2.03 -7.20
N GLN A 83 8.36 -1.54 -8.43
CA GLN A 83 7.86 -2.21 -9.61
C GLN A 83 9.07 -2.64 -10.45
N ALA A 84 9.17 -3.93 -10.72
CA ALA A 84 10.19 -4.49 -11.60
C ALA A 84 9.62 -4.72 -12.99
N GLU A 85 10.32 -4.25 -14.02
CA GLU A 85 10.04 -4.66 -15.39
C GLU A 85 10.67 -6.04 -15.65
N SER A 86 9.98 -6.92 -16.36
CA SER A 86 10.41 -8.31 -16.54
C SER A 86 10.93 -8.70 -17.93
N ASP A 87 11.19 -7.77 -18.86
CA ASP A 87 11.61 -8.18 -20.21
C ASP A 87 12.95 -7.61 -20.74
N CYS A 88 13.76 -8.52 -21.27
CA CYS A 88 15.10 -8.39 -21.86
C CYS A 88 15.07 -7.87 -23.31
N SER A 89 14.05 -7.14 -23.75
CA SER A 89 13.99 -6.61 -25.13
C SER A 89 13.13 -5.35 -25.19
N GLY A 90 13.81 -4.20 -25.27
CA GLY A 90 13.23 -2.88 -24.98
C GLY A 90 12.13 -2.39 -25.93
N HIS A 91 11.31 -1.47 -25.40
CA HIS A 91 10.58 -0.43 -26.14
C HIS A 91 10.31 0.78 -25.22
N VAL A 92 10.28 1.99 -25.80
CA VAL A 92 10.26 3.30 -25.12
C VAL A 92 8.84 3.77 -24.78
N LEU A 93 8.65 4.44 -23.63
CA LEU A 93 7.44 5.22 -23.31
C LEU A 93 7.83 6.61 -22.74
N PRO A 94 7.10 7.71 -23.05
CA PRO A 94 7.56 9.09 -22.78
C PRO A 94 7.10 9.66 -21.42
N ALA A 95 7.88 10.58 -20.83
CA ALA A 95 7.53 11.33 -19.61
C ALA A 95 8.05 12.79 -19.64
N ASN A 96 7.23 13.74 -19.21
CA ASN A 96 7.65 15.13 -18.94
C ASN A 96 7.59 15.43 -17.44
N LYS A 97 8.67 16.03 -16.90
CA LYS A 97 8.88 16.38 -15.48
C LYS A 97 8.46 17.82 -15.17
N LEU A 98 8.09 18.10 -13.91
CA LEU A 98 8.37 19.39 -13.27
C LEU A 98 8.63 19.22 -11.76
N HIS A 99 9.63 19.96 -11.26
CA HIS A 99 10.12 19.95 -9.87
C HIS A 99 9.52 21.07 -9.04
N ARG A 100 9.52 20.91 -7.70
CA ARG A 100 10.29 21.79 -6.80
C ARG A 100 10.68 21.05 -5.52
#